data_AF-A0A0S8AFN1-F1
#
_entry.id   AF-A0A0S8AFN1-F1
#
_cell.length_a   1.000
_cell.length_b   1.000
_cell.length_c   1.000
_cell.angle_alpha   90.00
_cell.angle_beta   90.00
_cell.angle_gamma   90.00
#
_symmetry.space_group_name_H-M   'P 1'
#
loop_
_entity.id
_entity.type
_entity.pdbx_description
1 polymer ?
#
loop_
_entity_poly.entity_id
_entity_poly.type
_entity_poly.pdbx_seq_one_letter_code
_entity_poly.pdbx_strand_id
1 'polypeptide(L)'
;MTATPYKRVLLKLSGEALMGDTDFGISTDVLNYVAGEVKQVIDLGLEVGLVIGAGNIFRGVAGASKGMDRSTADNMGMLATVINSLAMQDALERN
;
A
#
# COMPACT_ATOMS: atom_id res chain seq x y z
N MET A 1 7.87 -11.16 27.17
CA MET A 1 7.28 -10.31 26.12
C MET A 1 6.24 -9.43 26.79
N THR A 2 6.35 -8.11 26.69
CA THR A 2 5.28 -7.20 27.13
C THR A 2 4.07 -7.41 26.24
N ALA A 3 2.90 -7.64 26.84
CA ALA A 3 1.67 -7.82 26.08
C ALA A 3 1.42 -6.59 25.20
N THR A 4 1.23 -6.79 23.90
CA THR A 4 0.85 -5.70 23.01
C THR A 4 -0.56 -5.25 23.36
N PRO A 5 -0.84 -3.93 23.38
CA PRO A 5 -2.17 -3.43 23.75
C PRO A 5 -3.25 -3.78 22.72
N TYR A 6 -2.85 -4.24 21.53
CA TYR A 6 -3.74 -4.61 20.44
C TYR A 6 -3.52 -6.06 20.02
N LYS A 7 -4.63 -6.76 19.77
CA LYS A 7 -4.66 -8.09 19.14
C LYS A 7 -4.65 -8.00 17.62
N ARG A 8 -5.35 -7.01 17.06
CA ARG A 8 -5.53 -6.81 15.62
C ARG A 8 -5.39 -5.33 15.28
N VAL A 9 -4.72 -5.05 14.16
CA VAL A 9 -4.55 -3.69 13.64
C VAL A 9 -4.88 -3.63 12.15
N LEU A 10 -5.32 -2.46 11.68
CA LEU A 10 -5.48 -2.13 10.27
C LEU A 10 -4.47 -1.04 9.92
N LEU A 11 -3.42 -1.40 9.20
CA LEU A 11 -2.37 -0.46 8.78
C LEU A 11 -2.73 0.14 7.43
N LYS A 12 -2.93 1.47 7.41
CA LYS A 12 -3.15 2.22 6.17
C LYS A 12 -1.83 2.80 5.68
N LEU A 13 -1.45 2.44 4.46
CA LEU A 13 -0.32 3.00 3.72
C LEU A 13 -0.83 3.93 2.62
N SER A 14 -0.17 5.06 2.40
CA SER A 14 -0.35 5.84 1.17
C SER A 14 0.35 5.11 0.03
N GLY A 15 -0.14 5.25 -1.21
CA GLY A 15 0.54 4.64 -2.36
C GLY A 15 1.90 5.26 -2.61
N GLU A 16 2.03 6.57 -2.37
CA GLU A 16 3.27 7.33 -2.44
C GLU A 16 4.36 6.78 -1.52
N ALA A 17 3.96 6.20 -0.38
CA ALA A 17 4.91 5.57 0.53
C ALA A 17 5.63 4.37 -0.10
N LEU A 18 5.12 3.80 -1.22
CA LEU A 18 5.75 2.69 -1.94
C LEU A 18 6.70 3.14 -3.06
N MET A 19 6.81 4.44 -3.37
CA MET A 19 7.66 4.91 -4.48
C MET A 19 9.15 4.97 -4.11
N GLY A 20 9.48 5.09 -2.82
CA GLY A 20 10.84 5.42 -2.41
C GLY A 20 11.26 6.78 -2.99
N ASP A 21 12.42 6.81 -3.63
CA ASP A 21 12.98 8.02 -4.26
C ASP A 21 12.47 8.26 -5.69
N THR A 22 11.54 7.45 -6.20
CA THR A 22 10.98 7.64 -7.55
C THR A 22 9.76 8.55 -7.54
N ASP A 23 9.52 9.25 -8.66
CA ASP A 23 8.34 10.10 -8.83
C ASP A 23 7.05 9.32 -9.16
N PHE A 24 7.19 8.04 -9.53
CA PHE A 24 6.10 7.17 -9.96
C PHE A 24 6.44 5.69 -9.79
N GLY A 25 5.41 4.85 -9.61
CA GLY A 25 5.53 3.39 -9.61
C GLY A 25 5.72 2.78 -8.23
N ILE A 26 6.41 1.64 -8.16
CA ILE A 26 6.63 0.88 -6.92
C ILE A 26 8.12 0.59 -6.82
N SER A 27 8.76 1.03 -5.73
CA SER A 27 10.12 0.66 -5.39
C SER A 27 10.14 -0.71 -4.72
N THR A 28 10.88 -1.65 -5.30
CA THR A 28 11.05 -3.00 -4.76
C THR A 28 11.72 -2.98 -3.39
N ASP A 29 12.67 -2.07 -3.15
CA ASP A 29 13.37 -1.95 -1.87
C ASP A 29 12.43 -1.53 -0.76
N VAL A 30 11.59 -0.51 -1.00
CA VAL A 30 10.59 -0.05 -0.04
C VAL A 30 9.52 -1.12 0.19
N LEU A 31 9.10 -1.81 -0.87
CA LEU A 31 8.14 -2.90 -0.78
C LEU A 31 8.65 -4.03 0.12
N ASN A 32 9.91 -4.46 -0.07
CA ASN A 32 10.55 -5.49 0.75
C ASN A 32 10.73 -5.02 2.20
N TYR A 33 11.11 -3.76 2.40
CA TYR A 33 11.21 -3.17 3.73
C TYR A 33 9.88 -3.23 4.48
N VAL A 34 8.79 -2.76 3.85
CA VAL A 34 7.45 -2.79 4.47
C VAL A 34 7.00 -4.22 4.75
N ALA A 35 7.23 -5.16 3.84
CA ALA A 35 6.91 -6.57 4.06
C ALA A 35 7.66 -7.15 5.28
N GLY A 36 8.94 -6.81 5.44
CA GLY A 36 9.75 -7.20 6.60
C GLY A 36 9.23 -6.61 7.91
N GLU A 37 8.82 -5.35 7.93
CA GLU A 37 8.21 -4.72 9.11
C GLU A 37 6.88 -5.37 9.50
N VAL A 38 6.03 -5.67 8.50
CA VAL A 38 4.76 -6.39 8.73
C VAL A 38 5.02 -7.78 9.28
N LYS A 39 6.01 -8.51 8.75
CA LYS A 39 6.41 -9.82 9.26
C LYS A 39 6.81 -9.75 10.74
N GLN A 40 7.65 -8.79 11.12
CA GLN A 40 8.06 -8.59 12.51
C GLN A 40 6.85 -8.37 13.43
N VAL A 41 5.85 -7.60 13.00
CA VAL A 41 4.62 -7.38 13.77
C VAL A 41 3.79 -8.65 13.91
N ILE A 42 3.68 -9.45 12.85
CA ILE A 42 2.99 -10.75 12.87
C ILE A 42 3.71 -11.73 13.81
N ASP A 43 5.04 -11.74 13.81
CA ASP A 43 5.87 -12.60 14.68
C ASP A 43 5.71 -12.26 16.17
N LEU A 44 5.25 -11.05 16.50
CA LEU A 44 4.83 -10.66 17.87
C LEU A 44 3.46 -11.22 18.27
N GLY A 45 2.75 -11.91 17.36
CA GLY A 45 1.44 -12.53 17.59
C GLY A 45 0.24 -11.62 17.26
N LEU A 46 0.45 -10.54 16.51
CA LEU A 46 -0.62 -9.62 16.11
C LEU A 46 -1.23 -10.02 14.76
N GLU A 47 -2.51 -9.75 14.62
CA GLU A 47 -3.22 -9.88 13.35
C GLU A 47 -3.18 -8.54 12.59
N VAL A 48 -2.69 -8.54 11.35
CA VAL A 48 -2.49 -7.31 10.57
C VAL A 48 -3.36 -7.33 9.31
N GLY A 49 -4.21 -6.31 9.15
CA GLY A 49 -4.83 -5.97 7.87
C GLY A 49 -4.11 -4.79 7.21
N LEU A 50 -4.04 -4.76 5.89
CA LEU A 50 -3.43 -3.67 5.13
C LEU A 50 -4.47 -2.95 4.27
N VAL A 51 -4.37 -1.61 4.23
CA VAL A 51 -5.07 -0.76 3.26
C VAL A 51 -4.01 0.06 2.53
N ILE A 52 -3.88 -0.12 1.21
CA ILE A 52 -2.83 0.52 0.43
C ILE A 52 -3.47 1.47 -0.58
N GLY A 53 -3.18 2.77 -0.43
CA GLY A 53 -3.57 3.78 -1.42
C GLY A 53 -2.80 3.62 -2.73
N ALA A 54 -3.12 4.43 -3.74
CA ALA A 54 -2.54 4.28 -5.08
C ALA A 54 -2.03 5.58 -5.74
N GLY A 55 -1.73 6.61 -4.95
CA GLY A 55 -1.23 7.89 -5.47
C GLY A 55 0.10 7.81 -6.23
N ASN A 56 0.82 6.69 -6.09
CA ASN A 56 2.02 6.36 -6.85
C ASN A 56 1.78 5.87 -8.28
N ILE A 57 0.56 5.42 -8.59
CA ILE A 57 0.16 4.91 -9.92
C ILE A 57 -0.89 5.83 -10.54
N PHE A 58 -1.84 6.31 -9.73
CA PHE A 58 -2.91 7.19 -10.20
C PHE A 58 -3.26 8.26 -9.17
N ARG A 59 -3.13 9.54 -9.59
CA ARG A 59 -3.57 10.69 -8.80
C ARG A 59 -4.86 11.24 -9.40
N GLY A 60 -6.00 10.92 -8.77
CA GLY A 60 -7.33 11.28 -9.27
C GLY A 60 -7.54 12.78 -9.54
N VAL A 61 -6.91 13.64 -8.74
CA VAL A 61 -6.96 15.10 -8.95
C VAL A 61 -6.32 15.50 -10.29
N ALA A 62 -5.23 14.85 -10.69
CA ALA A 62 -4.58 15.11 -11.97
C ALA A 62 -5.42 14.61 -13.15
N GLY A 63 -6.12 13.47 -13.01
CA GLY A 63 -7.01 12.93 -14.04
C GLY A 63 -8.26 13.81 -14.25
N ALA A 64 -8.96 14.15 -13.17
CA ALA A 64 -10.16 14.98 -13.22
C ALA A 64 -9.86 16.41 -13.76
N SER A 65 -8.70 16.97 -13.41
CA SER A 65 -8.25 18.28 -13.92
C SER A 65 -8.00 18.31 -15.43
N LYS A 66 -7.86 17.14 -16.08
CA LYS A 66 -7.62 16.99 -17.53
C LYS A 66 -8.89 16.67 -18.33
N GLY A 67 -10.07 16.88 -17.74
CA GLY A 67 -11.36 16.66 -18.41
C GLY A 67 -11.92 15.23 -18.29
N MET A 68 -11.33 14.39 -17.43
CA MET A 68 -11.88 13.07 -17.12
C MET A 68 -13.05 13.19 -16.15
N ASP A 69 -14.11 12.39 -16.35
CA ASP A 69 -15.18 12.26 -15.36
C ASP A 69 -14.62 11.75 -14.02
N ARG A 70 -15.06 12.37 -12.93
CA ARG A 70 -14.56 12.07 -11.59
C ARG A 70 -14.77 10.59 -11.21
N SER A 71 -15.92 10.01 -11.56
CA SER A 71 -16.22 8.61 -11.24
C SER A 71 -15.27 7.66 -11.97
N THR A 72 -14.92 7.99 -13.21
CA THR A 72 -13.92 7.25 -13.99
C THR A 72 -12.54 7.36 -13.34
N ALA A 73 -12.14 8.56 -12.90
CA ALA A 73 -10.88 8.75 -12.17
C ALA A 73 -10.85 7.94 -10.85
N ASP A 74 -11.93 7.93 -10.09
CA ASP A 74 -12.02 7.16 -8.85
C ASP A 74 -11.92 5.65 -9.12
N ASN A 75 -12.57 5.14 -10.17
CA ASN A 75 -12.44 3.75 -10.61
C ASN A 75 -10.99 3.38 -10.98
N MET A 76 -10.30 4.26 -11.71
CA MET A 76 -8.88 4.06 -12.02
C MET A 76 -8.03 4.03 -10.75
N GLY A 77 -8.31 4.90 -9.79
CA GLY A 77 -7.68 4.88 -8.48
C GLY A 77 -7.90 3.57 -7.73
N MET A 78 -9.13 3.05 -7.71
CA MET A 78 -9.45 1.76 -7.08
C MET A 78 -8.70 0.60 -7.74
N LEU A 79 -8.64 0.54 -9.07
CA LEU A 79 -7.85 -0.49 -9.77
C LEU A 79 -6.35 -0.38 -9.44
N ALA A 80 -5.83 0.83 -9.33
CA ALA A 80 -4.44 1.05 -8.96
C ALA A 80 -4.15 0.57 -7.52
N THR A 81 -5.11 0.61 -6.59
CA THR A 81 -4.93 0.00 -5.25
C THR A 81 -4.79 -1.52 -5.33
N VAL A 82 -5.47 -2.18 -6.26
CA VAL A 82 -5.32 -3.62 -6.51
C VAL A 82 -3.91 -3.93 -7.00
N ILE A 83 -3.36 -3.12 -7.90
CA ILE A 83 -1.98 -3.28 -8.41
C ILE A 83 -0.96 -3.22 -7.26
N ASN A 84 -1.06 -2.21 -6.38
CA ASN A 84 -0.19 -2.11 -5.21
C ASN A 84 -0.38 -3.30 -4.25
N SER A 85 -1.62 -3.79 -4.11
CA SER A 85 -1.93 -4.91 -3.22
C SER A 85 -1.33 -6.21 -3.73
N LEU A 86 -1.35 -6.46 -5.04
CA LEU A 86 -0.69 -7.60 -5.66
C LEU A 86 0.83 -7.56 -5.48
N ALA A 87 1.44 -6.38 -5.64
CA ALA A 87 2.87 -6.22 -5.39
C ALA A 87 3.22 -6.51 -3.91
N MET A 88 2.45 -5.95 -2.98
CA MET A 88 2.67 -6.19 -1.54
C MET A 88 2.44 -7.66 -1.17
N GLN A 89 1.44 -8.31 -1.75
CA GLN A 89 1.19 -9.74 -1.54
C GLN A 89 2.43 -10.57 -1.93
N ASP A 90 2.95 -10.37 -3.14
CA ASP A 90 4.15 -11.08 -3.61
C ASP A 90 5.36 -10.84 -2.69
N ALA A 91 5.57 -9.60 -2.23
CA ALA A 91 6.64 -9.29 -1.28
C ALA A 91 6.44 -9.97 0.08
N LEU A 92 5.21 -10.04 0.59
CA LEU A 92 4.89 -10.74 1.84
C LEU A 92 5.07 -12.26 1.71
N GLU A 93 4.68 -12.86 0.59
CA GLU A 93 4.80 -14.31 0.35
C GLU A 93 6.26 -14.77 0.18
N ARG A 94 7.16 -13.87 -0.23
CA ARG A 94 8.60 -14.14 -0.36
C ARG A 94 9.38 -14.06 0.96
N ASN A 95 8.77 -13.63 2.07
CA ASN A 95 9.43 -13.37 3.37
C ASN A 95 8.92 -14.28 4.51
#